data_AF-A0A9C9PJN3-F1
#
_entry.id   AF-A0A9C9PJN3-F1
#
_cell.length_a   1.000
_cell.length_b   1.000
_cell.length_c   1.000
_cell.angle_alpha   90.00
_cell.angle_beta   90.00
_cell.angle_gamma   90.00
#
_symmetry.space_group_name_H-M   'P 1'
#
loop_
_entity.id
_entity.type
_entity.pdbx_description
1 polymer ?
#
loop_
_entity_poly.entity_id
_entity_poly.type
_entity_poly.pdbx_seq_one_letter_code
_entity_poly.pdbx_strand_id
1 'polypeptide(L)'
;MNSEPLLPVLLAYMTTQESYKIAKRATKTKETKIRQRLLQRTHLETKTVIDAEGIIEDSKEETDALFVLGIWAAFERFIRDDLQKRGQILCHSNPPILGSAIYKLLEKEIEFWKPAEILDCLKESLFKDKMNLIGHAKQVLAYRDWVAHGKNPKNPPSTDMKPLSAYNTLNEIVETLLRYPPNQPNI
;
A
#
# COMPACT_ATOMS: atom_id res chain seq x y z
N MET A 1 -13.90 13.30 7.80
CA MET A 1 -12.45 13.53 7.67
C MET A 1 -12.01 12.84 6.39
N ASN A 2 -11.60 13.60 5.37
CA ASN A 2 -10.92 13.07 4.19
C ASN A 2 -9.52 12.63 4.61
N SER A 3 -9.42 11.47 5.24
CA SER A 3 -8.14 10.88 5.60
C SER A 3 -7.49 10.38 4.33
N GLU A 4 -6.31 10.91 3.97
CA GLU A 4 -5.43 10.29 2.99
C GLU A 4 -5.07 8.88 3.49
N PRO A 5 -5.72 7.82 2.98
CA PRO A 5 -5.73 6.52 3.65
C PRO A 5 -4.36 5.83 3.57
N LEU A 6 -3.56 6.24 2.58
CA LEU A 6 -2.24 5.70 2.29
C LEU A 6 -1.10 6.46 2.98
N LEU A 7 -1.34 7.72 3.40
CA LEU A 7 -0.33 8.61 3.94
C LEU A 7 0.36 8.06 5.20
N PRO A 8 -0.35 7.48 6.19
CA PRO A 8 0.31 6.97 7.40
C PRO A 8 1.37 5.89 7.08
N VAL A 9 1.08 5.02 6.11
CA VAL A 9 2.00 3.96 5.68
C VAL A 9 3.19 4.55 4.93
N LEU A 10 2.97 5.56 4.08
CA LEU A 10 4.06 6.29 3.42
C LEU A 10 4.99 6.98 4.42
N LEU A 11 4.44 7.68 5.42
CA LEU A 11 5.24 8.37 6.43
C LEU A 11 6.10 7.38 7.21
N ALA A 12 5.54 6.25 7.64
CA ALA A 12 6.30 5.20 8.32
C ALA A 12 7.47 4.68 7.45
N TYR A 13 7.23 4.47 6.15
CA TYR A 13 8.28 4.09 5.21
C TYR A 13 9.36 5.17 5.05
N MET A 14 8.97 6.43 4.87
CA MET A 14 9.92 7.55 4.74
C MET A 14 10.80 7.68 6.00
N THR A 15 10.21 7.63 7.19
CA THR A 15 10.95 7.64 8.46
C THR A 15 11.92 6.46 8.56
N THR A 16 11.53 5.28 8.08
CA THR A 16 12.40 4.11 8.05
C THR A 16 13.59 4.31 7.09
N GLN A 17 13.35 4.84 5.89
CA GLN A 17 14.41 5.17 4.92
C GLN A 17 15.38 6.23 5.46
N GLU A 18 14.88 7.24 6.18
CA GLU A 18 15.71 8.23 6.85
C GLU A 18 16.56 7.62 7.98
N SER A 19 15.97 6.69 8.74
CA SER A 19 16.68 5.95 9.78
C SER A 19 17.84 5.14 9.20
N TYR A 20 17.67 4.51 8.03
CA TYR A 20 18.79 3.83 7.34
C TYR A 20 19.90 4.80 6.91
N LYS A 21 19.55 6.00 6.42
CA LYS A 21 20.56 7.04 6.09
C LYS A 21 21.34 7.46 7.32
N ILE A 22 20.68 7.63 8.46
CA ILE A 22 21.31 7.97 9.74
C ILE A 22 22.22 6.84 10.21
N ALA A 23 21.74 5.59 10.19
CA ALA A 23 22.52 4.42 10.55
C ALA A 23 23.79 4.30 9.70
N LYS A 24 23.67 4.48 8.37
CA LYS A 24 24.80 4.45 7.43
C LYS A 24 25.82 5.57 7.69
N ARG A 25 25.37 6.75 8.14
CA ARG A 25 26.29 7.84 8.55
C ARG A 25 26.98 7.51 9.88
N ALA A 26 26.24 6.95 10.83
CA ALA A 26 26.79 6.54 12.13
C ALA A 26 27.89 5.49 11.96
N THR A 27 27.69 4.47 11.11
CA THR A 27 28.69 3.41 10.84
C THR A 27 29.97 3.97 10.21
N LYS A 28 29.86 5.01 9.37
CA LYS A 28 30.98 5.68 8.70
C LYS A 28 31.69 6.75 9.53
N THR A 29 31.26 7.00 10.76
CA THR A 29 31.89 7.99 11.64
C THR A 29 33.33 7.57 11.96
N LYS A 30 34.30 8.40 11.58
CA LYS A 30 35.75 8.11 11.74
C LYS A 30 36.19 8.11 13.20
N GLU A 31 35.62 8.98 14.03
CA GLU A 31 35.98 9.09 15.43
C GLU A 31 35.38 7.94 16.25
N THR A 32 36.24 7.06 16.77
CA THR A 32 35.84 5.80 17.41
C THR A 32 34.90 5.99 18.59
N LYS A 33 35.16 6.98 19.46
CA LYS A 33 34.32 7.26 20.64
C LYS A 33 32.92 7.73 20.26
N ILE A 34 32.82 8.62 19.25
CA ILE A 34 31.53 9.09 18.73
C ILE A 34 30.79 7.94 18.06
N ARG A 35 31.47 7.17 17.19
CA ARG A 35 30.89 6.00 16.53
C ARG A 35 30.32 5.02 17.54
N GLN A 36 31.09 4.68 18.58
CA GLN A 36 30.63 3.80 19.65
C GLN A 36 29.39 4.36 20.34
N ARG A 37 29.37 5.65 20.68
CA ARG A 37 28.20 6.30 21.30
C ARG A 37 26.95 6.29 20.40
N LEU A 38 27.10 6.43 19.09
CA LEU A 38 25.98 6.41 18.14
C LEU A 38 25.43 5.01 17.91
N LEU A 39 26.29 3.98 17.95
CA LEU A 39 25.91 2.59 17.65
C LEU A 39 25.68 1.75 18.91
N GLN A 40 25.97 2.26 20.11
CA GLN A 40 25.79 1.52 21.35
C GLN A 40 24.37 0.95 21.47
N ARG A 41 24.27 -0.30 21.92
CA ARG A 41 22.99 -1.02 22.10
C ARG A 41 22.20 -1.19 20.80
N THR A 42 22.88 -1.21 19.66
CA THR A 42 22.28 -1.55 18.38
C THR A 42 22.89 -2.85 17.84
N HIS A 43 22.19 -3.51 16.92
CA HIS A 43 22.72 -4.69 16.22
C HIS A 43 23.99 -4.38 15.38
N LEU A 44 24.29 -3.11 15.14
CA LEU A 44 25.43 -2.65 14.36
C LEU A 44 26.68 -2.34 15.22
N GLU A 45 26.57 -2.36 16.56
CA GLU A 45 27.63 -1.91 17.47
C GLU A 45 28.99 -2.58 17.24
N THR A 46 28.97 -3.89 17.02
CA THR A 46 30.16 -4.74 16.89
C THR A 46 30.52 -5.06 15.45
N LYS A 47 29.81 -4.48 14.48
CA LYS A 47 29.97 -4.79 13.06
C LYS A 47 31.07 -3.94 12.43
N THR A 48 31.77 -4.52 11.45
CA THR A 48 32.65 -3.72 10.59
C THR A 48 31.81 -2.77 9.74
N VAL A 49 32.43 -1.73 9.17
CA VAL A 49 31.71 -0.80 8.28
C VAL A 49 31.09 -1.55 7.10
N ILE A 50 31.81 -2.49 6.52
CA ILE A 50 31.37 -3.29 5.36
C ILE A 50 30.17 -4.15 5.75
N ASP A 51 30.26 -4.90 6.86
CA ASP A 51 29.16 -5.77 7.31
C ASP A 51 27.92 -4.96 7.67
N ALA A 52 28.11 -3.81 8.33
CA ALA A 52 27.01 -2.93 8.69
C ALA A 52 26.33 -2.33 7.46
N GLU A 53 27.09 -1.97 6.42
CA GLU A 53 26.52 -1.52 5.15
C GLU A 53 25.72 -2.62 4.44
N GLY A 54 26.22 -3.86 4.43
CA GLY A 54 25.47 -5.02 3.90
C GLY A 54 24.15 -5.22 4.62
N ILE A 55 24.18 -5.29 5.96
CA ILE A 55 22.97 -5.43 6.80
C ILE A 55 21.95 -4.31 6.52
N ILE A 56 22.42 -3.06 6.38
CA ILE A 56 21.53 -1.91 6.11
C ILE A 56 20.89 -2.03 4.72
N GLU A 57 21.63 -2.45 3.69
CA GLU A 57 21.07 -2.59 2.35
C GLU A 57 20.07 -3.77 2.29
N ASP A 58 20.42 -4.92 2.87
CA ASP A 58 19.51 -6.07 2.96
C ASP A 58 18.21 -5.70 3.70
N SER A 59 18.33 -4.98 4.82
CA SER A 59 17.16 -4.52 5.59
C SER A 59 16.29 -3.55 4.80
N LYS A 60 16.91 -2.70 3.97
CA LYS A 60 16.23 -1.74 3.12
C LYS A 60 15.47 -2.45 1.99
N GLU A 61 16.08 -3.42 1.31
CA GLU A 61 15.39 -4.25 0.30
C GLU A 61 14.19 -4.98 0.88
N GLU A 62 14.31 -5.52 2.11
CA GLU A 62 13.20 -6.16 2.80
C GLU A 62 12.09 -5.14 3.14
N THR A 63 12.47 -3.98 3.66
CA THR A 63 11.54 -2.90 3.99
C THR A 63 10.78 -2.38 2.77
N ASP A 64 11.47 -2.22 1.64
CA ASP A 64 10.87 -1.78 0.38
C ASP A 64 9.76 -2.75 -0.06
N ALA A 65 10.03 -4.06 0.03
CA ALA A 65 9.05 -5.09 -0.30
C ALA A 65 7.85 -5.10 0.69
N LEU A 66 8.12 -5.03 1.99
CA LEU A 66 7.09 -5.00 3.03
C LEU A 66 6.23 -3.73 2.95
N PHE A 67 6.81 -2.60 2.54
CA PHE A 67 6.06 -1.38 2.30
C PHE A 67 5.03 -1.56 1.17
N VAL A 68 5.42 -2.17 0.05
CA VAL A 68 4.48 -2.43 -1.07
C VAL A 68 3.32 -3.32 -0.61
N LEU A 69 3.60 -4.33 0.23
CA LEU A 69 2.56 -5.15 0.83
C LEU A 69 1.64 -4.34 1.75
N GLY A 70 2.21 -3.52 2.65
CA GLY A 70 1.46 -2.70 3.60
C GLY A 70 0.59 -1.64 2.91
N ILE A 71 1.12 -0.96 1.89
CA ILE A 71 0.38 0.09 1.17
C ILE A 71 -0.77 -0.51 0.36
N TRP A 72 -0.59 -1.71 -0.20
CA TRP A 72 -1.66 -2.44 -0.85
C TRP A 72 -2.79 -2.78 0.13
N ALA A 73 -2.47 -3.28 1.32
CA ALA A 73 -3.48 -3.62 2.31
C ALA A 73 -4.32 -2.39 2.73
N ALA A 74 -3.69 -1.24 2.92
CA ALA A 74 -4.38 0.02 3.22
C ALA A 74 -5.29 0.47 2.05
N PHE A 75 -4.78 0.38 0.82
CA PHE A 75 -5.54 0.66 -0.40
C PHE A 75 -6.77 -0.24 -0.57
N GLU A 76 -6.59 -1.55 -0.34
CA GLU A 76 -7.65 -2.54 -0.46
C GLU A 76 -8.77 -2.29 0.55
N ARG A 77 -8.44 -2.04 1.82
CA ARG A 77 -9.44 -1.66 2.84
C ARG A 77 -10.18 -0.39 2.43
N PHE A 78 -9.46 0.63 1.97
CA PHE A 78 -10.06 1.87 1.50
C PHE A 78 -11.08 1.65 0.38
N ILE A 79 -10.72 0.88 -0.67
CA ILE A 79 -11.65 0.64 -1.78
C ILE A 79 -12.88 -0.13 -1.32
N ARG A 80 -12.72 -1.18 -0.49
CA ARG A 80 -13.86 -1.94 0.04
C ARG A 80 -14.80 -1.02 0.82
N ASP A 81 -14.26 -0.17 1.69
CA ASP A 81 -15.03 0.82 2.45
C ASP A 81 -15.74 1.84 1.53
N ASP A 82 -15.05 2.35 0.50
CA ASP A 82 -15.61 3.31 -0.46
C ASP A 82 -16.75 2.70 -1.27
N LEU A 83 -16.57 1.47 -1.77
CA LEU A 83 -17.61 0.74 -2.48
C LEU A 83 -18.82 0.41 -1.60
N GLN A 84 -18.59 0.01 -0.34
CA GLN A 84 -19.67 -0.18 0.64
C GLN A 84 -20.45 1.11 0.89
N LYS A 85 -19.75 2.25 1.04
CA LYS A 85 -20.40 3.56 1.21
C LYS A 85 -21.22 3.94 -0.02
N ARG A 86 -20.66 3.77 -1.23
CA ARG A 86 -21.39 4.04 -2.48
C ARG A 86 -22.62 3.13 -2.63
N GLY A 87 -22.50 1.86 -2.25
CA GLY A 87 -23.58 0.88 -2.29
C GLY A 87 -24.80 1.25 -1.44
N GLN A 88 -24.66 2.12 -0.43
CA GLN A 88 -25.78 2.58 0.40
C GLN A 88 -26.87 3.30 -0.40
N ILE A 89 -26.56 3.81 -1.59
CA ILE A 89 -27.56 4.39 -2.49
C ILE A 89 -28.66 3.38 -2.86
N LEU A 90 -28.33 2.08 -2.86
CA LEU A 90 -29.29 1.01 -3.15
C LEU A 90 -30.43 0.98 -2.12
N CYS A 91 -30.17 1.36 -0.86
CA CYS A 91 -31.22 1.42 0.18
C CYS A 91 -32.31 2.46 -0.12
N HIS A 92 -32.05 3.40 -1.03
CA HIS A 92 -32.97 4.44 -1.46
C HIS A 92 -33.59 4.14 -2.83
N SER A 93 -33.30 2.98 -3.42
CA SER A 93 -33.84 2.54 -4.70
C SER A 93 -35.26 1.99 -4.54
N ASN A 94 -36.08 2.07 -5.60
CA ASN A 94 -37.43 1.51 -5.57
C ASN A 94 -37.46 0.08 -6.17
N PRO A 95 -38.08 -0.91 -5.49
CA PRO A 95 -38.68 -0.84 -4.17
C PRO A 95 -37.61 -0.87 -3.04
N PRO A 96 -37.75 -0.07 -1.96
CA PRO A 96 -36.72 0.07 -0.91
C PRO A 96 -36.31 -1.25 -0.26
N ILE A 97 -37.27 -2.16 -0.04
CA ILE A 97 -37.03 -3.47 0.57
C ILE A 97 -36.05 -4.30 -0.27
N LEU A 98 -36.21 -4.29 -1.60
CA LEU A 98 -35.30 -4.99 -2.50
C LEU A 98 -33.92 -4.33 -2.50
N GLY A 99 -33.88 -3.00 -2.55
CA GLY A 99 -32.63 -2.23 -2.48
C GLY A 99 -31.81 -2.51 -1.23
N SER A 100 -32.44 -2.52 -0.06
CA SER A 100 -31.79 -2.91 1.20
C SER A 100 -31.34 -4.37 1.23
N ALA A 101 -32.10 -5.29 0.64
CA ALA A 101 -31.70 -6.70 0.54
C ALA A 101 -30.44 -6.88 -0.33
N ILE A 102 -30.37 -6.18 -1.48
CA ILE A 102 -29.20 -6.17 -2.35
C ILE A 102 -28.00 -5.54 -1.64
N TYR A 103 -28.20 -4.42 -0.92
CA TYR A 103 -27.11 -3.79 -0.17
C TYR A 103 -26.52 -4.71 0.90
N LYS A 104 -27.35 -5.42 1.66
CA LYS A 104 -26.89 -6.42 2.65
C LYS A 104 -26.08 -7.54 2.00
N LEU A 105 -26.47 -7.97 0.81
CA LEU A 105 -25.68 -8.95 0.05
C LEU A 105 -24.32 -8.35 -0.35
N LEU A 106 -24.30 -7.13 -0.90
CA LEU A 106 -23.06 -6.44 -1.25
C LEU A 106 -22.14 -6.30 -0.03
N GLU A 107 -22.64 -5.80 1.10
CA GLU A 107 -21.86 -5.59 2.32
C GLU A 107 -21.19 -6.88 2.81
N LYS A 108 -21.89 -8.00 2.73
CA LYS A 108 -21.35 -9.33 3.09
C LYS A 108 -20.34 -9.84 2.07
N GLU A 109 -20.67 -9.79 0.78
CA GLU A 109 -19.86 -10.43 -0.27
C GLU A 109 -18.60 -9.63 -0.61
N ILE A 110 -18.63 -8.31 -0.44
CA ILE A 110 -17.51 -7.44 -0.82
C ILE A 110 -16.23 -7.74 -0.04
N GLU A 111 -16.28 -8.37 1.14
CA GLU A 111 -15.07 -8.80 1.86
C GLU A 111 -14.38 -10.01 1.20
N PHE A 112 -15.13 -10.79 0.40
CA PHE A 112 -14.62 -11.99 -0.29
C PHE A 112 -14.22 -11.74 -1.75
N TRP A 113 -14.53 -10.57 -2.30
CA TRP A 113 -14.17 -10.23 -3.67
C TRP A 113 -12.65 -10.27 -3.86
N LYS A 114 -12.20 -10.84 -4.98
CA LYS A 114 -10.78 -10.85 -5.29
C LYS A 114 -10.34 -9.43 -5.66
N PRO A 115 -9.16 -8.98 -5.22
CA PRO A 115 -8.72 -7.61 -5.52
C PRO A 115 -8.62 -7.32 -7.03
N ALA A 116 -8.28 -8.32 -7.85
CA ALA A 116 -8.27 -8.18 -9.31
C ALA A 116 -9.66 -7.88 -9.90
N GLU A 117 -10.72 -8.49 -9.35
CA GLU A 117 -12.12 -8.27 -9.78
C GLU A 117 -12.59 -6.87 -9.40
N ILE A 118 -12.20 -6.38 -8.22
CA ILE A 118 -12.43 -4.99 -7.80
C ILE A 118 -11.77 -4.02 -8.79
N LEU A 119 -10.51 -4.26 -9.15
CA LEU A 119 -9.80 -3.43 -10.12
C LEU A 119 -10.45 -3.46 -11.51
N ASP A 120 -10.93 -4.62 -11.96
CA ASP A 120 -11.63 -4.72 -13.25
C ASP A 120 -12.97 -3.98 -13.25
N CYS A 121 -13.73 -4.05 -12.14
CA CYS A 121 -14.94 -3.25 -11.97
C CYS A 121 -14.66 -1.74 -12.07
N LEU A 122 -13.57 -1.26 -11.45
CA LEU A 122 -13.15 0.14 -11.54
C LEU A 122 -12.69 0.52 -12.97
N LYS A 123 -12.01 -0.39 -13.66
CA LYS A 123 -11.54 -0.21 -15.04
C LYS A 123 -12.68 -0.01 -16.02
N GLU A 124 -13.75 -0.80 -15.89
CA GLU A 124 -14.91 -0.73 -16.79
C GLU A 124 -15.80 0.51 -16.55
N SER A 125 -15.56 1.24 -15.45
CA SER A 125 -16.37 2.37 -15.01
C SER A 125 -15.59 3.69 -15.02
N LEU A 126 -15.19 4.18 -13.83
CA LEU A 126 -14.57 5.48 -13.61
C LEU A 126 -13.19 5.60 -14.30
N PHE A 127 -12.52 4.48 -14.52
CA PHE A 127 -11.16 4.44 -15.07
C PHE A 127 -11.09 3.94 -16.51
N LYS A 128 -12.21 3.96 -17.26
CA LYS A 128 -12.26 3.53 -18.67
C LYS A 128 -11.25 4.25 -19.56
N ASP A 129 -10.96 5.53 -19.28
CA ASP A 129 -10.00 6.36 -20.03
C ASP A 129 -8.59 6.35 -19.38
N LYS A 130 -8.43 5.61 -18.28
CA LYS A 130 -7.18 5.46 -17.51
C LYS A 130 -6.79 3.99 -17.33
N MET A 131 -7.03 3.15 -18.34
CA MET A 131 -6.79 1.70 -18.26
C MET A 131 -5.34 1.34 -17.85
N ASN A 132 -4.37 2.16 -18.25
CA ASN A 132 -2.96 1.98 -17.87
C ASN A 132 -2.75 2.09 -16.35
N LEU A 133 -3.48 2.99 -15.68
CA LEU A 133 -3.39 3.14 -14.22
C LEU A 133 -3.85 1.87 -13.50
N ILE A 134 -4.96 1.28 -13.95
CA ILE A 134 -5.43 -0.01 -13.41
C ILE A 134 -4.45 -1.14 -13.75
N GLY A 135 -3.88 -1.13 -14.96
CA GLY A 135 -2.82 -2.06 -15.34
C GLY A 135 -1.62 -2.00 -14.39
N HIS A 136 -1.15 -0.81 -14.04
CA HIS A 136 -0.09 -0.63 -13.04
C HIS A 136 -0.52 -1.09 -11.65
N ALA A 137 -1.76 -0.81 -11.21
CA ALA A 137 -2.26 -1.33 -9.93
C ALA A 137 -2.28 -2.87 -9.91
N LYS A 138 -2.60 -3.54 -11.02
CA LYS A 138 -2.49 -5.00 -11.13
C LYS A 138 -1.05 -5.50 -11.03
N GLN A 139 -0.06 -4.74 -11.53
CA GLN A 139 1.35 -5.05 -11.32
C GLN A 139 1.74 -4.90 -9.84
N VAL A 140 1.22 -3.89 -9.14
CA VAL A 140 1.41 -3.75 -7.68
C VAL A 140 0.81 -4.94 -6.94
N LEU A 141 -0.41 -5.38 -7.30
CA LEU A 141 -1.03 -6.59 -6.74
C LEU A 141 -0.16 -7.83 -6.95
N ALA A 142 0.31 -8.07 -8.17
CA ALA A 142 1.16 -9.22 -8.49
C ALA A 142 2.47 -9.21 -7.68
N TYR A 143 3.09 -8.04 -7.52
CA TYR A 143 4.28 -7.89 -6.66
C TYR A 143 3.95 -8.16 -5.19
N ARG A 144 2.85 -7.61 -4.67
CA ARG A 144 2.39 -7.85 -3.30
C ARG A 144 2.14 -9.34 -3.04
N ASP A 145 1.50 -10.04 -3.97
CA ASP A 145 1.23 -11.48 -3.84
C ASP A 145 2.54 -12.27 -3.81
N TRP A 146 3.50 -11.92 -4.67
CA TRP A 146 4.84 -12.52 -4.63
C TRP A 146 5.55 -12.31 -3.29
N VAL A 147 5.49 -11.09 -2.71
CA VAL A 147 6.04 -10.81 -1.38
C VAL A 147 5.33 -11.63 -0.30
N ALA A 148 3.99 -11.65 -0.31
CA ALA A 148 3.17 -12.38 0.66
C ALA A 148 3.41 -13.91 0.61
N HIS A 149 3.79 -14.43 -0.55
CA HIS A 149 4.16 -15.84 -0.74
C HIS A 149 5.66 -16.12 -0.54
N GLY A 150 6.39 -15.23 0.14
CA GLY A 150 7.77 -15.47 0.53
C GLY A 150 8.80 -15.28 -0.59
N LYS A 151 8.49 -14.40 -1.57
CA LYS A 151 9.42 -13.99 -2.63
C LYS A 151 9.96 -15.16 -3.47
N ASN A 152 9.09 -16.11 -3.84
CA ASN A 152 9.48 -17.31 -4.57
C ASN A 152 10.24 -16.97 -5.87
N PRO A 153 11.53 -17.34 -6.00
CA PRO A 153 12.35 -16.98 -7.15
C PRO A 153 11.93 -17.70 -8.45
N LYS A 154 11.11 -18.76 -8.36
CA LYS A 154 10.60 -19.49 -9.53
C LYS A 154 9.45 -18.77 -10.23
N ASN A 155 8.83 -17.79 -9.58
CA ASN A 155 7.71 -17.05 -10.12
C ASN A 155 7.81 -15.56 -9.74
N PRO A 156 8.86 -14.86 -10.22
CA PRO A 156 9.00 -13.44 -9.94
C PRO A 156 7.93 -12.64 -10.69
N PRO A 157 7.53 -11.47 -10.15
CA PRO A 157 6.67 -10.55 -10.89
C PRO A 157 7.39 -10.06 -12.14
N SER A 158 6.62 -9.67 -13.16
CA SER A 158 7.14 -9.21 -14.45
C SER A 158 7.88 -7.88 -14.38
N THR A 159 7.85 -7.20 -13.24
CA THR A 159 8.36 -5.83 -13.09
C THR A 159 8.97 -5.67 -11.70
N ASP A 160 10.14 -5.04 -11.65
CA ASP A 160 10.74 -4.58 -10.41
C ASP A 160 9.91 -3.41 -9.86
N MET A 161 9.25 -3.62 -8.73
CA MET A 161 8.32 -2.64 -8.15
C MET A 161 9.07 -1.70 -7.21
N LYS A 162 9.11 -0.41 -7.55
CA LYS A 162 9.65 0.61 -6.66
C LYS A 162 8.58 1.09 -5.66
N PRO A 163 8.88 1.18 -4.35
CA PRO A 163 7.96 1.66 -3.32
C PRO A 163 7.16 2.91 -3.69
N LEU A 164 7.85 4.00 -4.07
CA LEU A 164 7.16 5.25 -4.40
C LEU A 164 6.29 5.14 -5.66
N SER A 165 6.67 4.28 -6.61
CA SER A 165 5.85 4.02 -7.80
C SER A 165 4.55 3.31 -7.41
N ALA A 166 4.62 2.33 -6.49
CA ALA A 166 3.44 1.66 -5.95
C ALA A 166 2.53 2.66 -5.22
N TYR A 167 3.09 3.47 -4.32
CA TYR A 167 2.34 4.52 -3.62
C TYR A 167 1.63 5.46 -4.58
N ASN A 168 2.36 6.06 -5.53
CA ASN A 168 1.80 7.03 -6.47
C ASN A 168 0.68 6.42 -7.31
N THR A 169 0.87 5.18 -7.79
CA THR A 169 -0.15 4.44 -8.56
C THR A 169 -1.43 4.27 -7.78
N LEU A 170 -1.34 3.76 -6.56
CA LEU A 170 -2.52 3.48 -5.72
C LEU A 170 -3.16 4.79 -5.23
N ASN A 171 -2.36 5.78 -4.88
CA ASN A 171 -2.85 7.07 -4.41
C ASN A 171 -3.59 7.84 -5.51
N GLU A 172 -3.15 7.76 -6.79
CA GLU A 172 -3.90 8.38 -7.88
C GLU A 172 -5.31 7.79 -8.03
N ILE A 173 -5.46 6.47 -7.83
CA ILE A 173 -6.78 5.81 -7.82
C ILE A 173 -7.62 6.33 -6.65
N VAL A 174 -7.05 6.38 -5.45
CA VAL A 174 -7.69 6.92 -4.24
C VAL A 174 -8.16 8.35 -4.45
N GLU A 175 -7.27 9.23 -4.91
CA GLU A 175 -7.59 10.63 -5.19
C GLU A 175 -8.69 10.76 -6.24
N THR A 176 -8.65 9.92 -7.28
CA THR A 176 -9.69 9.92 -8.32
C THR A 176 -11.05 9.53 -7.73
N LEU A 177 -11.12 8.53 -6.84
CA LEU A 177 -12.35 8.16 -6.14
C LEU A 177 -12.85 9.27 -5.21
N LEU A 178 -11.94 9.91 -4.47
CA LEU A 178 -12.27 11.01 -3.54
C LEU A 178 -12.77 12.27 -4.25
N ARG A 179 -12.41 12.50 -5.53
CA ARG A 179 -12.98 13.60 -6.35
C ARG A 179 -14.47 13.41 -6.64
N TYR A 180 -14.96 12.18 -6.58
CA TYR A 180 -16.37 11.84 -6.78
C TYR A 180 -16.89 11.16 -5.52
N PRO A 181 -16.99 11.85 -4.37
CA PRO A 181 -17.35 11.22 -3.11
C PRO A 181 -18.74 10.56 -3.18
N PRO A 182 -18.99 9.48 -2.41
CA PRO A 182 -20.32 8.90 -2.31
C PRO A 182 -21.34 9.97 -1.89
N ASN A 183 -22.49 10.01 -2.57
CA ASN A 183 -23.58 10.92 -2.20
C ASN A 183 -23.93 10.71 -0.72
N GLN A 184 -23.82 11.75 0.09
CA GLN A 184 -24.37 11.70 1.44
C GLN A 184 -25.90 11.69 1.29
N PRO A 185 -26.61 10.71 1.87
CA PRO A 185 -28.06 10.79 1.90
C PRO A 185 -28.44 12.08 2.63
N ASN A 186 -29.25 12.92 1.98
CA ASN A 186 -29.85 14.08 2.63
C ASN A 186 -30.62 13.55 3.86
N ILE A 187 -30.12 13.89 5.06
CA ILE A 187 -30.79 13.64 6.34
C ILE A 187 -32.03 14.52 6.40
#